data_AF-A0AA41R1M4-F1
#
_entry.id   AF-A0AA41R1M4-F1
#
_cell.length_a   1.000
_cell.length_b   1.000
_cell.length_c   1.000
_cell.angle_alpha   90.00
_cell.angle_beta   90.00
_cell.angle_gamma   90.00
#
_symmetry.space_group_name_H-M   'P 1'
#
loop_
_entity.id
_entity.type
_entity.pdbx_description
1 polymer ?
#
loop_
_entity_poly.entity_id
_entity_poly.type
_entity_poly.pdbx_seq_one_letter_code
_entity_poly.pdbx_strand_id
1 'polypeptide(L)'
;MKTETPDATKRPAPRSFADPLGPAVLNALSAHIAILDEQGVILETNRAWQAFAAEEKADSTVDFIGVNYLAVCDAATGEDAAHAHAAAAGIREVIRGETEEFLYDYPCHSPTAQHWYYMRVLRVTSVAPPLVVVSHEEITQLKLAEEALRQGKIDIEVQKQQLEETNIALKVLLRQRESDKQELEEKVLANIKELIFPYIEKLKRAPLRGKDRTAVDIIESHLQNIVSPMLQRLSNIHIVLTPQELQVATLVKDGRSSKEIAEILNVSDTTVHFHRKNLRRKLGLQNAGTNLRSHLIAMASIQ
;
A
#
# COMPACT_ATOMS: atom_id res chain seq x y z
N MET A 1 32.67 75.36 -5.99
CA MET A 1 32.85 75.14 -7.44
C MET A 1 34.28 74.64 -7.62
N LYS A 2 34.60 73.40 -7.99
CA LYS A 2 33.86 72.33 -8.66
C LYS A 2 34.15 71.00 -7.94
N THR A 3 33.10 70.20 -7.82
CA THR A 3 33.11 68.78 -7.47
C THR A 3 33.61 67.97 -8.67
N GLU A 4 34.67 67.18 -8.50
CA GLU A 4 35.05 66.15 -9.46
C GLU A 4 34.15 64.93 -9.25
N THR A 5 33.40 64.59 -10.29
CA THR A 5 32.63 63.36 -10.45
C THR A 5 33.57 62.15 -10.60
N PRO A 6 33.36 61.03 -9.89
CA PRO A 6 34.06 59.78 -10.18
C PRO A 6 33.50 59.17 -11.47
N ASP A 7 34.40 58.90 -12.40
CA ASP A 7 34.18 58.26 -13.70
C ASP A 7 33.63 56.83 -13.53
N ALA A 8 32.39 56.63 -13.97
CA ALA A 8 31.68 55.35 -13.98
C ALA A 8 31.78 54.68 -15.37
N THR A 9 32.98 54.41 -15.89
CA THR A 9 33.14 53.63 -17.15
C THR A 9 34.40 52.76 -17.21
N LYS A 10 34.67 51.92 -16.20
CA LYS A 10 35.61 50.79 -16.37
C LYS A 10 34.87 49.46 -16.30
N ARG A 11 34.58 48.89 -17.48
CA ARG A 11 34.26 47.47 -17.64
C ARG A 11 35.37 46.64 -16.98
N PRO A 12 35.06 45.69 -16.08
CA PRO A 12 36.04 44.67 -15.72
C PRO A 12 36.42 43.91 -16.99
N ALA A 13 37.72 43.79 -17.28
CA ALA A 13 38.18 43.02 -18.43
C ALA A 13 37.79 41.55 -18.24
N PRO A 14 37.26 40.86 -19.25
CA PRO A 14 36.96 39.44 -19.15
C PRO A 14 38.25 38.69 -18.84
N ARG A 15 38.27 37.97 -17.71
CA ARG A 15 39.40 37.11 -17.34
C ARG A 15 39.41 35.94 -18.32
N SER A 16 40.36 35.96 -19.26
CA SER A 16 40.55 34.87 -20.20
C SER A 16 40.96 33.61 -19.43
N PHE A 17 40.08 32.61 -19.43
CA PHE A 17 40.46 31.24 -19.10
C PHE A 17 41.44 30.79 -20.18
N ALA A 18 42.73 30.68 -19.84
CA ALA A 18 43.80 30.42 -20.80
C ALA A 18 43.74 29.02 -21.45
N ASP A 19 42.77 28.18 -21.06
CA ASP A 19 42.55 26.83 -21.56
C ASP A 19 41.14 26.72 -22.19
N PRO A 20 41.00 26.33 -23.47
CA PRO A 20 39.70 26.31 -24.17
C PRO A 20 38.73 25.26 -23.60
N LEU A 21 39.20 24.36 -22.75
CA LEU A 21 38.42 23.30 -22.14
C LEU A 21 37.38 23.83 -21.13
N GLY A 22 37.70 24.87 -20.36
CA GLY A 22 36.81 25.41 -19.31
C GLY A 22 35.48 25.94 -19.85
N PRO A 23 35.52 26.90 -20.80
CA PRO A 23 34.31 27.41 -21.44
C PRO A 23 33.55 26.33 -22.23
N ALA A 24 34.25 25.36 -22.83
CA ALA A 24 33.61 24.27 -23.58
C ALA A 24 32.79 23.35 -22.66
N VAL A 25 33.33 22.98 -21.48
CA VAL A 25 32.63 22.17 -20.48
C VAL A 25 31.43 22.94 -19.91
N LEU A 26 31.63 24.21 -19.53
CA LEU A 26 30.56 25.05 -18.99
C LEU A 26 29.37 25.18 -19.96
N ASN A 27 29.65 25.35 -21.25
CA ASN A 27 28.64 25.47 -22.30
C ASN A 27 27.98 24.16 -22.72
N ALA A 28 28.54 23.00 -22.34
CA ALA A 28 27.95 21.69 -22.60
C ALA A 28 26.88 21.30 -21.56
N LEU A 29 26.84 21.99 -20.41
CA LEU A 29 25.86 21.74 -19.36
C LEU A 29 24.50 22.35 -19.72
N SER A 30 23.44 21.61 -19.45
CA SER A 30 22.05 22.03 -19.67
C SER A 30 21.51 22.96 -18.57
N ALA A 31 22.14 22.97 -17.39
CA ALA A 31 21.80 23.88 -16.31
C ALA A 31 22.08 25.33 -16.71
N HIS A 32 21.25 26.28 -16.29
CA HIS A 32 21.53 27.71 -16.46
C HIS A 32 22.57 28.11 -15.43
N ILE A 33 23.79 28.45 -15.85
CA ILE A 33 24.91 28.73 -14.94
C ILE A 33 25.38 30.17 -15.10
N ALA A 34 25.58 30.85 -13.97
CA ALA A 34 26.22 32.15 -13.84
C ALA A 34 27.39 32.08 -12.84
N ILE A 35 28.52 32.69 -13.19
CA ILE A 35 29.68 32.85 -12.33
C ILE A 35 29.68 34.29 -11.80
N LEU A 36 29.74 34.44 -10.48
CA LEU A 36 29.72 35.72 -9.78
C LEU A 36 31.08 36.01 -9.14
N ASP A 37 31.41 37.30 -9.03
CA ASP A 37 32.49 37.77 -8.15
C ASP A 37 32.05 37.90 -6.68
N GLU A 38 32.97 38.35 -5.84
CA GLU A 38 32.75 38.55 -4.40
C GLU A 38 31.76 39.68 -4.07
N GLN A 39 31.36 40.50 -5.04
CA GLN A 39 30.30 41.51 -4.91
C GLN A 39 28.95 41.02 -5.47
N GLY A 40 28.89 39.83 -6.06
CA GLY A 40 27.69 39.28 -6.71
C GLY A 40 27.47 39.78 -8.14
N VAL A 41 28.50 40.32 -8.79
CA VAL A 41 28.46 40.74 -10.20
C VAL A 41 28.73 39.54 -11.10
N ILE A 42 27.90 39.38 -12.13
CA ILE A 42 28.03 38.30 -13.11
C ILE A 42 29.28 38.52 -13.94
N LEU A 43 30.23 37.60 -13.86
CA LEU A 43 31.45 37.58 -14.67
C LEU A 43 31.26 36.82 -15.96
N GLU A 44 30.52 35.70 -15.92
CA GLU A 44 30.32 34.82 -17.07
C GLU A 44 29.00 34.04 -16.92
N THR A 45 28.42 33.65 -18.04
CA THR A 45 27.24 32.79 -18.11
C THR A 45 27.43 31.74 -19.20
N ASN A 46 26.81 30.57 -19.01
CA ASN A 46 26.87 29.53 -20.02
C ASN A 46 25.81 29.72 -21.13
N ARG A 47 25.95 28.96 -22.21
CA ARG A 47 25.03 28.98 -23.35
C ARG A 47 23.57 28.76 -22.95
N ALA A 48 23.32 27.86 -21.99
CA ALA A 48 21.96 27.57 -21.53
C ALA A 48 21.32 28.79 -20.86
N TRP A 49 22.05 29.49 -19.98
CA TRP A 49 21.60 30.75 -19.38
C TRP A 49 21.27 31.82 -20.41
N GLN A 50 22.14 31.98 -21.42
CA GLN A 50 21.95 32.96 -22.49
C GLN A 50 20.71 32.65 -23.34
N ALA A 51 20.47 31.37 -23.64
CA ALA A 51 19.28 30.93 -24.36
C ALA A 51 18.00 31.23 -23.57
N PHE A 52 17.97 30.88 -22.28
CA PHE A 52 16.84 31.15 -21.40
C PHE A 52 16.51 32.65 -21.33
N ALA A 53 17.53 33.49 -21.18
CA ALA A 53 17.31 34.93 -21.09
C ALA A 53 16.87 35.57 -22.42
N ALA A 54 17.21 34.96 -23.56
CA ALA A 54 16.76 35.40 -24.89
C ALA A 54 15.31 35.01 -25.18
N GLU A 55 14.82 33.90 -24.60
CA GLU A 55 13.43 33.47 -24.73
C GLU A 55 12.47 34.35 -23.90
N GLU A 56 12.90 34.80 -22.71
CA GLU A 56 12.11 35.66 -21.82
C GLU A 56 12.04 37.14 -22.25
N LYS A 57 12.93 37.61 -23.13
CA LYS A 57 12.96 39.00 -23.62
C LYS A 57 13.04 39.04 -25.14
N ALA A 58 11.96 39.52 -25.77
CA ALA A 58 11.82 39.70 -27.22
C ALA A 58 12.82 40.70 -27.89
N ASP A 59 13.85 41.17 -27.17
CA ASP A 59 14.89 42.08 -27.67
C ASP A 59 16.28 41.55 -27.28
N SER A 60 16.92 40.89 -28.24
CA SER A 60 17.94 39.86 -28.06
C SER A 60 19.38 40.38 -28.04
N THR A 61 19.73 41.31 -27.14
CA THR A 61 21.15 41.76 -26.99
C THR A 61 21.60 42.18 -25.58
N VAL A 62 20.86 41.82 -24.52
CA VAL A 62 21.31 42.15 -23.16
C VAL A 62 22.23 41.05 -22.63
N ASP A 63 23.53 41.29 -22.70
CA ASP A 63 24.53 40.53 -21.97
C ASP A 63 24.39 40.85 -20.47
N PHE A 64 24.14 39.83 -19.65
CA PHE A 64 24.02 39.99 -18.19
C PHE A 64 25.39 40.12 -17.52
N ILE A 65 26.48 39.94 -18.26
CA ILE A 65 27.84 40.17 -17.76
C ILE A 65 27.99 41.62 -17.27
N GLY A 66 28.48 41.79 -16.05
CA GLY A 66 28.62 43.06 -15.36
C GLY A 66 27.39 43.52 -14.58
N VAL A 67 26.26 42.81 -14.67
CA VAL A 67 25.08 43.08 -13.83
C VAL A 67 25.25 42.45 -12.46
N ASN A 68 24.87 43.16 -11.41
CA ASN A 68 24.86 42.61 -10.06
C ASN A 68 23.61 41.74 -9.85
N TYR A 69 23.81 40.42 -9.81
CA TYR A 69 22.74 39.43 -9.64
C TYR A 69 21.99 39.64 -8.32
N LEU A 70 22.71 39.91 -7.23
CA LEU A 70 22.12 40.12 -5.91
C LEU A 70 21.24 41.37 -5.88
N ALA A 71 21.66 42.45 -6.55
CA ALA A 71 20.88 43.68 -6.64
C ALA A 71 19.58 43.46 -7.45
N VAL A 72 19.62 42.64 -8.50
CA VAL A 72 18.42 42.26 -9.26
C VAL A 72 17.46 41.45 -8.39
N CYS A 73 17.97 40.48 -7.63
CA CYS A 73 17.17 39.69 -6.70
C CYS A 73 16.57 40.54 -5.56
N ASP A 74 17.35 41.45 -4.97
CA ASP A 74 16.84 42.36 -3.92
C ASP A 74 15.76 43.31 -4.44
N ALA A 75 15.90 43.78 -5.68
CA ALA A 75 14.96 44.68 -6.33
C ALA A 75 13.70 43.97 -6.85
N ALA A 76 13.64 42.64 -6.78
CA ALA A 76 12.47 41.87 -7.20
C ALA A 76 11.25 42.24 -6.35
N THR A 77 10.11 42.41 -7.03
CA THR A 77 8.81 42.69 -6.42
C THR A 77 7.75 41.76 -7.00
N GLY A 78 6.67 41.52 -6.26
CA GLY A 78 5.61 40.58 -6.66
C GLY A 78 5.55 39.33 -5.78
N GLU A 79 4.78 38.34 -6.24
CA GLU A 79 4.48 37.10 -5.49
C GLU A 79 5.74 36.24 -5.25
N ASP A 80 6.68 36.22 -6.20
CA ASP A 80 7.93 35.47 -6.12
C ASP A 80 9.10 36.24 -5.46
N ALA A 81 8.88 37.49 -5.01
CA ALA A 81 9.94 38.35 -4.46
C ALA A 81 10.61 37.75 -3.22
N ALA A 82 9.83 37.07 -2.36
CA ALA A 82 10.37 36.41 -1.17
C ALA A 82 11.40 35.33 -1.51
N HIS A 83 11.19 34.59 -2.61
CA HIS A 83 12.14 33.58 -3.09
C HIS A 83 13.41 34.21 -3.63
N ALA A 84 13.29 35.32 -4.37
CA ALA A 84 14.46 36.08 -4.85
C ALA A 84 15.30 36.64 -3.70
N HIS A 85 14.65 37.19 -2.65
CA HIS A 85 15.35 37.68 -1.46
C HIS A 85 16.04 36.56 -0.68
N ALA A 86 15.38 35.41 -0.53
CA ALA A 86 15.97 34.23 0.11
C ALA A 86 17.19 33.71 -0.65
N ALA A 87 17.11 33.64 -1.99
CA ALA A 87 18.25 33.27 -2.83
C ALA A 87 19.41 34.25 -2.69
N ALA A 88 19.14 35.57 -2.71
CA ALA A 88 20.18 36.59 -2.52
C ALA A 88 20.84 36.50 -1.15
N ALA A 89 20.06 36.23 -0.09
CA ALA A 89 20.59 36.00 1.24
C ALA A 89 21.52 34.78 1.29
N GLY A 90 21.08 33.63 0.76
CA GLY A 90 21.90 32.42 0.70
C GLY A 90 23.18 32.59 -0.11
N ILE A 91 23.12 33.25 -1.27
CA ILE A 91 24.32 33.54 -2.07
C ILE A 91 25.30 34.43 -1.30
N ARG A 92 24.84 35.40 -0.51
CA ARG A 92 25.72 36.24 0.32
C ARG A 92 26.43 35.44 1.40
N GLU A 93 25.75 34.49 2.03
CA GLU A 93 26.36 33.58 3.01
C GLU A 93 27.48 32.76 2.35
N VAL A 94 27.25 32.25 1.14
CA VAL A 94 28.25 31.51 0.36
C VAL A 94 29.43 32.41 -0.06
N ILE A 95 29.18 33.64 -0.51
CA ILE A 95 30.23 34.61 -0.85
C ILE A 95 31.13 34.89 0.35
N ARG A 96 30.53 35.16 1.52
CA ARG A 96 31.24 35.42 2.78
C ARG A 96 32.00 34.18 3.27
N GLY A 97 31.62 33.00 2.80
CA GLY A 97 32.21 31.73 3.22
C GLY A 97 31.65 31.22 4.54
N GLU A 98 30.45 31.66 4.92
CA GLU A 98 29.72 31.12 6.07
C GLU A 98 29.20 29.69 5.76
N THR A 99 28.87 29.44 4.49
CA THR A 99 28.49 28.15 3.93
C THR A 99 29.28 27.88 2.65
N GLU A 100 29.64 26.61 2.39
CA GLU A 100 30.35 26.22 1.15
C GLU A 100 29.37 26.02 -0.02
N GLU A 101 28.14 25.63 0.30
CA GLU A 101 27.08 25.28 -0.63
C GLU A 101 25.72 25.78 -0.12
N PHE A 102 24.92 26.33 -1.02
CA PHE A 102 23.52 26.68 -0.76
C PHE A 102 22.63 26.05 -1.82
N LEU A 103 21.56 25.39 -1.37
CA LEU A 103 20.58 24.69 -2.21
C LEU A 103 19.19 25.26 -1.95
N TYR A 104 18.44 25.53 -3.02
CA TYR A 104 17.11 26.11 -2.88
C TYR A 104 16.18 25.76 -4.04
N ASP A 105 15.08 25.09 -3.72
CA ASP A 105 13.97 24.90 -4.65
C ASP A 105 13.07 26.13 -4.61
N TYR A 106 12.77 26.73 -5.76
CA TYR A 106 11.87 27.87 -5.82
C TYR A 106 10.90 27.77 -7.00
N PRO A 107 9.64 28.22 -6.80
CA PRO A 107 8.70 28.40 -7.90
C PRO A 107 9.09 29.64 -8.72
N CYS A 108 8.91 29.54 -10.02
CA CYS A 108 8.89 30.68 -10.93
C CYS A 108 7.68 30.49 -11.84
N HIS A 109 6.55 31.06 -11.42
CA HIS A 109 5.30 30.85 -12.11
C HIS A 109 5.10 31.98 -13.13
N SER A 110 4.98 31.62 -14.41
CA SER A 110 4.45 32.55 -15.40
C SER A 110 2.91 32.53 -15.36
N PRO A 111 2.23 33.54 -15.91
CA PRO A 111 0.77 33.54 -15.97
C PRO A 111 0.16 32.34 -16.71
N THR A 112 0.95 31.67 -17.55
CA THR A 112 0.50 30.58 -18.43
C THR A 112 1.10 29.21 -18.07
N ALA A 113 2.16 29.16 -17.27
CA ALA A 113 2.82 27.92 -16.91
C ALA A 113 3.50 28.00 -15.54
N GLN A 114 3.41 26.91 -14.78
CA GLN A 114 4.11 26.77 -13.51
C GLN A 114 5.47 26.11 -13.74
N HIS A 115 6.55 26.79 -13.36
CA HIS A 115 7.89 26.20 -13.35
C HIS A 115 8.44 26.13 -11.93
N TRP A 116 9.26 25.12 -11.68
CA TRP A 116 10.07 24.99 -10.48
C TRP A 116 11.53 24.85 -10.87
N TYR A 117 12.38 25.54 -10.14
CA TYR A 117 13.82 25.51 -10.35
C TYR A 117 14.53 25.08 -9.08
N TYR A 118 15.54 24.25 -9.25
CA TYR A 118 16.55 23.93 -8.26
C TYR A 118 17.73 24.87 -8.45
N MET A 119 17.98 25.74 -7.48
CA MET A 119 19.17 26.56 -7.40
C MET A 119 20.23 25.86 -6.57
N ARG A 120 21.45 25.84 -7.08
CA ARG A 120 22.64 25.41 -6.35
C ARG A 120 23.73 26.47 -6.48
N VAL A 121 24.31 26.84 -5.36
CA VAL A 121 25.33 27.89 -5.26
C VAL A 121 26.55 27.31 -4.58
N LEU A 122 27.71 27.43 -5.22
CA LEU A 122 28.96 26.87 -4.74
C LEU A 122 30.05 27.93 -4.71
N ARG A 123 30.83 27.96 -3.62
CA ARG A 123 32.01 28.82 -3.50
C ARG A 123 33.24 28.13 -4.09
N VAL A 124 33.93 28.79 -5.02
CA VAL A 124 35.17 28.32 -5.64
C VAL A 124 36.35 29.10 -5.06
N THR A 125 37.10 28.45 -4.18
CA THR A 125 38.27 29.02 -3.49
C THR A 125 39.61 28.67 -4.14
N SER A 126 39.60 27.78 -5.15
CA SER A 126 40.80 27.39 -5.90
C SER A 126 41.35 28.49 -6.82
N VAL A 127 40.65 29.63 -6.92
CA VAL A 127 40.99 30.81 -7.71
C VAL A 127 40.91 32.03 -6.80
N ALA A 128 41.82 32.99 -6.95
CA ALA A 128 41.85 34.23 -6.17
C ALA A 128 41.65 35.46 -7.09
N PRO A 129 40.73 36.39 -6.77
CA PRO A 129 39.72 36.34 -5.70
C PRO A 129 38.72 35.19 -5.88
N PRO A 130 38.07 34.72 -4.79
CA PRO A 130 37.14 33.60 -4.84
C PRO A 130 35.94 33.92 -5.73
N LEU A 131 35.45 32.88 -6.41
CA LEU A 131 34.30 32.98 -7.31
C LEU A 131 33.11 32.24 -6.71
N VAL A 132 31.91 32.59 -7.14
CA VAL A 132 30.69 31.85 -6.78
C VAL A 132 30.00 31.38 -8.05
N VAL A 133 29.67 30.09 -8.10
CA VAL A 133 28.96 29.48 -9.22
C VAL A 133 27.51 29.29 -8.79
N VAL A 134 26.58 29.89 -9.53
CA VAL A 134 25.13 29.72 -9.36
C VAL A 134 24.62 28.90 -10.54
N SER A 135 23.96 27.78 -10.27
CA SER A 135 23.31 26.95 -11.28
C SER A 135 21.83 26.83 -11.00
N HIS A 136 21.01 26.93 -12.03
CA HIS A 136 19.57 26.68 -11.99
C HIS A 136 19.23 25.53 -12.92
N GLU A 137 18.49 24.56 -12.40
CA GLU A 137 17.94 23.45 -13.18
C GLU A 137 16.43 23.41 -13.04
N GLU A 138 15.71 23.23 -14.15
CA GLU A 138 14.27 23.08 -14.09
C GLU A 138 13.90 21.68 -13.54
N ILE A 139 13.13 21.67 -12.46
CA ILE A 139 12.67 20.46 -11.76
C ILE A 139 11.14 20.29 -11.80
N THR A 140 10.46 21.02 -12.68
CA THR A 140 8.99 20.99 -12.85
C THR A 140 8.46 19.56 -13.00
N GLN A 141 9.03 18.80 -13.93
CA GLN A 141 8.60 17.42 -14.20
C GLN A 141 8.83 16.49 -12.99
N LEU A 142 9.93 16.72 -12.26
CA LEU A 142 10.23 15.96 -11.05
C LEU A 142 9.20 16.25 -9.96
N LYS A 143 8.89 17.53 -9.69
CA LYS A 143 7.88 17.93 -8.71
C LYS A 143 6.49 17.40 -9.05
N LEU A 144 6.08 17.46 -10.32
CA LEU A 144 4.81 16.93 -10.78
C LEU A 144 4.74 15.40 -10.62
N ALA A 145 5.81 14.68 -10.95
CA ALA A 145 5.88 13.23 -10.77
C ALA A 145 5.86 12.83 -9.30
N GLU A 146 6.56 13.58 -8.42
CA GLU A 146 6.53 13.37 -6.98
C GLU A 146 5.12 13.54 -6.40
N GLU A 147 4.40 14.61 -6.79
CA GLU A 147 3.04 14.84 -6.30
C GLU A 147 2.05 13.81 -6.88
N ALA A 148 2.15 13.45 -8.15
CA ALA A 148 1.33 12.40 -8.75
C ALA A 148 1.55 11.05 -8.04
N LEU A 149 2.80 10.73 -7.70
CA LEU A 149 3.13 9.53 -6.93
C LEU A 149 2.56 9.60 -5.51
N ARG A 150 2.63 10.77 -4.87
CA ARG A 150 2.07 10.99 -3.53
C ARG A 150 0.56 10.78 -3.53
N GLN A 151 -0.15 11.38 -4.49
CA GLN A 151 -1.59 11.22 -4.63
C GLN A 151 -1.96 9.76 -4.93
N GLY A 152 -1.28 9.11 -5.87
CA GLY A 152 -1.53 7.70 -6.18
C GLY A 152 -1.33 6.77 -4.99
N LYS A 153 -0.34 7.04 -4.12
CA LYS A 153 -0.16 6.27 -2.87
C LYS A 153 -1.33 6.43 -1.90
N ILE A 154 -1.86 7.65 -1.76
CA ILE A 154 -3.02 7.93 -0.91
C ILE A 154 -4.24 7.18 -1.45
N ASP A 155 -4.49 7.27 -2.76
CA ASP A 155 -5.62 6.62 -3.41
C ASP A 155 -5.57 5.09 -3.27
N ILE A 156 -4.38 4.49 -3.42
CA ILE A 156 -4.17 3.05 -3.23
C ILE A 156 -4.50 2.63 -1.80
N GLU A 157 -4.07 3.40 -0.80
CA GLU A 157 -4.33 3.03 0.61
C GLU A 157 -5.84 3.12 0.93
N VAL A 158 -6.53 4.13 0.40
CA VAL A 158 -7.99 4.25 0.52
C VAL A 158 -8.70 3.07 -0.15
N GLN A 159 -8.32 2.72 -1.38
CA GLN A 159 -8.91 1.58 -2.10
C GLN A 159 -8.67 0.26 -1.38
N LYS A 160 -7.49 0.07 -0.81
CA LYS A 160 -7.14 -1.12 -0.03
C LYS A 160 -8.02 -1.25 1.20
N GLN A 161 -8.21 -0.18 1.97
CA GLN A 161 -9.10 -0.19 3.14
C GLN A 161 -10.54 -0.55 2.74
N GLN A 162 -11.06 0.07 1.69
CA GLN A 162 -12.41 -0.24 1.19
C GLN A 162 -12.54 -1.68 0.71
N LEU A 163 -11.51 -2.23 0.09
CA LEU A 163 -11.48 -3.64 -0.34
C LEU A 163 -11.42 -4.59 0.86
N GLU A 164 -10.66 -4.26 1.90
CA GLU A 164 -10.60 -5.03 3.14
C GLU A 164 -11.96 -5.05 3.86
N GLU A 165 -12.62 -3.90 3.98
CA GLU A 165 -13.98 -3.79 4.55
C GLU A 165 -14.99 -4.62 3.75
N THR A 166 -14.98 -4.49 2.42
CA THR A 166 -15.86 -5.27 1.54
C THR A 166 -15.62 -6.76 1.68
N ASN A 167 -14.36 -7.20 1.76
CA ASN A 167 -14.00 -8.59 1.96
C ASN A 167 -14.47 -9.13 3.32
N ILE A 168 -14.40 -8.31 4.38
CA ILE A 168 -14.93 -8.69 5.70
C ILE A 168 -16.45 -8.84 5.62
N ALA A 169 -17.16 -7.87 5.05
CA ALA A 169 -18.60 -7.92 4.88
C ALA A 169 -19.04 -9.16 4.07
N LEU A 170 -18.37 -9.45 2.95
CA LEU A 170 -18.62 -10.64 2.14
C LEU A 170 -18.37 -11.94 2.92
N LYS A 171 -17.29 -12.04 3.70
CA LYS A 171 -17.02 -13.21 4.54
C LYS A 171 -18.11 -13.42 5.60
N VAL A 172 -18.59 -12.34 6.22
CA VAL A 172 -19.69 -12.40 7.18
C VAL A 172 -20.99 -12.86 6.49
N LEU A 173 -21.34 -12.28 5.34
CA LEU A 173 -22.53 -12.66 4.58
C LEU A 173 -22.47 -14.12 4.11
N LEU A 174 -21.30 -14.61 3.68
CA LEU A 174 -21.13 -16.01 3.29
C LEU A 174 -21.34 -16.97 4.46
N ARG A 175 -20.83 -16.63 5.65
CA ARG A 175 -21.06 -17.42 6.87
C ARG A 175 -22.53 -17.40 7.26
N GLN A 176 -23.17 -16.23 7.23
CA GLN A 176 -24.59 -16.11 7.53
C GLN A 176 -25.43 -16.95 6.57
N ARG A 177 -25.17 -16.87 5.25
CA ARG A 177 -25.89 -17.66 4.25
C ARG A 177 -25.75 -19.18 4.50
N GLU A 178 -24.56 -19.65 4.85
CA GLU A 178 -24.36 -21.08 5.13
C GLU A 178 -25.09 -21.50 6.42
N SER A 179 -25.09 -20.64 7.44
CA SER A 179 -25.85 -20.84 8.67
C SER A 179 -27.36 -20.89 8.40
N ASP A 180 -27.91 -19.90 7.69
CA ASP A 180 -29.34 -19.83 7.35
C ASP A 180 -29.78 -21.06 6.54
N LYS A 181 -28.92 -21.52 5.63
CA LYS A 181 -29.16 -22.73 4.84
C LYS A 181 -29.18 -23.98 5.72
N GLN A 182 -28.26 -24.10 6.68
CA GLN A 182 -28.25 -25.22 7.63
C GLN A 182 -29.50 -25.21 8.51
N GLU A 183 -29.89 -24.06 9.05
CA GLU A 183 -31.10 -23.92 9.87
C GLU A 183 -32.36 -24.31 9.06
N LEU A 184 -32.46 -23.86 7.81
CA LEU A 184 -33.55 -24.25 6.92
C LEU A 184 -33.54 -25.76 6.64
N GLU A 185 -32.35 -26.33 6.43
CA GLU A 185 -32.21 -27.77 6.20
C GLU A 185 -32.70 -28.58 7.42
N GLU A 186 -32.29 -28.21 8.63
CA GLU A 186 -32.73 -28.84 9.87
C GLU A 186 -34.24 -28.73 10.08
N LYS A 187 -34.80 -27.54 9.84
CA LYS A 187 -36.24 -27.29 9.98
C LYS A 187 -37.07 -28.11 8.99
N VAL A 188 -36.63 -28.23 7.74
CA VAL A 188 -37.29 -29.06 6.72
C VAL A 188 -37.23 -30.54 7.13
N LEU A 189 -36.08 -31.01 7.63
CA LEU A 189 -35.93 -32.38 8.12
C LEU A 189 -36.87 -32.70 9.29
N ALA A 190 -36.93 -31.79 10.29
CA ALA A 190 -37.82 -31.94 11.43
C ALA A 190 -39.29 -32.00 10.98
N ASN A 191 -39.71 -31.07 10.13
CA ASN A 191 -41.08 -31.04 9.59
C ASN A 191 -41.44 -32.32 8.84
N ILE A 192 -40.57 -32.84 7.98
CA ILE A 192 -40.86 -34.08 7.23
C ILE A 192 -40.95 -35.27 8.19
N LYS A 193 -40.03 -35.39 9.16
CA LYS A 193 -40.01 -36.50 10.12
C LYS A 193 -41.17 -36.50 11.09
N GLU A 194 -41.56 -35.33 11.58
CA GLU A 194 -42.56 -35.18 12.62
C GLU A 194 -43.98 -35.01 12.06
N LEU A 195 -44.12 -34.42 10.87
CA LEU A 195 -45.44 -34.09 10.32
C LEU A 195 -45.83 -34.95 9.11
N ILE A 196 -44.89 -35.50 8.33
CA ILE A 196 -45.23 -36.25 7.11
C ILE A 196 -45.09 -37.75 7.31
N PHE A 197 -43.94 -38.23 7.80
CA PHE A 197 -43.70 -39.66 7.96
C PHE A 197 -44.73 -40.39 8.86
N PRO A 198 -45.27 -39.81 9.95
CA PRO A 198 -46.30 -40.51 10.74
C PRO A 198 -47.56 -40.85 9.93
N TYR A 199 -47.95 -40.01 8.97
CA TYR A 199 -49.11 -40.27 8.12
C TYR A 199 -48.80 -41.27 7.01
N ILE A 200 -47.58 -41.25 6.46
CA ILE A 200 -47.13 -42.28 5.50
C ILE A 200 -47.14 -43.65 6.16
N GLU A 201 -46.60 -43.77 7.38
CA GLU A 201 -46.63 -45.00 8.15
C GLU A 201 -48.05 -45.46 8.49
N LYS A 202 -48.95 -44.51 8.81
CA LYS A 202 -50.37 -44.81 9.04
C LYS A 202 -51.05 -45.34 7.77
N LEU A 203 -50.75 -44.76 6.60
CA LEU A 203 -51.29 -45.21 5.31
C LEU A 203 -50.76 -46.59 4.92
N LYS A 204 -49.47 -46.87 5.12
CA LYS A 204 -48.87 -48.19 4.86
C LYS A 204 -49.48 -49.33 5.69
N ARG A 205 -50.01 -49.01 6.89
CA ARG A 205 -50.70 -49.97 7.76
C ARG A 205 -52.17 -50.20 7.38
N ALA A 206 -52.77 -49.35 6.55
CA ALA A 206 -54.15 -49.51 6.11
C ALA A 206 -54.28 -50.57 4.99
N PRO A 207 -55.43 -51.23 4.85
CA PRO A 207 -55.67 -52.20 3.77
C PRO A 207 -55.88 -51.48 2.43
N LEU A 208 -54.77 -51.07 1.80
CA LEU A 208 -54.75 -50.39 0.50
C LEU A 208 -54.80 -51.37 -0.68
N ARG A 209 -55.42 -50.95 -1.80
CA ARG A 209 -55.36 -51.70 -3.08
C ARG A 209 -53.95 -51.59 -3.68
N GLY A 210 -53.57 -52.54 -4.56
CA GLY A 210 -52.20 -52.65 -5.07
C GLY A 210 -51.63 -51.38 -5.74
N LYS A 211 -52.46 -50.65 -6.53
CA LYS A 211 -52.04 -49.38 -7.15
C LYS A 211 -51.80 -48.27 -6.12
N ASP A 212 -52.66 -48.19 -5.11
CA ASP A 212 -52.56 -47.16 -4.06
C ASP A 212 -51.36 -47.41 -3.14
N ARG A 213 -51.06 -48.68 -2.84
CA ARG A 213 -49.85 -49.06 -2.08
C ARG A 213 -48.57 -48.70 -2.82
N THR A 214 -48.52 -48.99 -4.12
CA THR A 214 -47.37 -48.63 -4.97
C THR A 214 -47.14 -47.10 -4.98
N ALA A 215 -48.21 -46.30 -5.01
CA ALA A 215 -48.10 -44.85 -4.95
C ALA A 215 -47.52 -44.35 -3.62
N VAL A 216 -47.94 -44.94 -2.48
CA VAL A 216 -47.40 -44.59 -1.15
C VAL A 216 -45.92 -44.92 -1.03
N ASP A 217 -45.48 -46.09 -1.53
CA ASP A 217 -44.08 -46.49 -1.50
C ASP A 217 -43.20 -45.55 -2.37
N ILE A 218 -43.72 -45.07 -3.50
CA ILE A 218 -43.04 -44.06 -4.35
C ILE A 218 -42.91 -42.72 -3.62
N ILE A 219 -43.99 -42.25 -2.95
CA ILE A 219 -43.97 -40.99 -2.18
C ILE A 219 -42.95 -41.06 -1.05
N GLU A 220 -42.90 -42.17 -0.31
CA GLU A 220 -41.91 -42.39 0.73
C GLU A 220 -40.49 -42.35 0.17
N SER A 221 -40.24 -43.06 -0.94
CA SER A 221 -38.93 -43.07 -1.60
C SER A 221 -38.50 -41.67 -2.07
N HIS A 222 -39.41 -40.91 -2.70
CA HIS A 222 -39.12 -39.54 -3.13
C HIS A 222 -38.81 -38.62 -1.95
N LEU A 223 -39.59 -38.71 -0.87
CA LEU A 223 -39.35 -37.92 0.34
C LEU A 223 -38.01 -38.30 0.97
N GLN A 224 -37.68 -39.59 1.07
CA GLN A 224 -36.38 -40.07 1.53
C GLN A 224 -35.24 -39.54 0.64
N ASN A 225 -35.40 -39.51 -0.68
CA ASN A 225 -34.41 -38.93 -1.60
C ASN A 225 -34.25 -37.41 -1.42
N ILE A 226 -35.32 -36.69 -1.08
CA ILE A 226 -35.28 -35.24 -0.78
C ILE A 226 -34.53 -34.98 0.54
N VAL A 227 -34.76 -35.81 1.57
CA VAL A 227 -34.10 -35.63 2.88
C VAL A 227 -32.70 -36.24 2.97
N SER A 228 -32.35 -37.21 2.11
CA SER A 228 -31.09 -37.96 2.16
C SER A 228 -29.84 -37.07 2.03
N PRO A 229 -29.75 -36.11 1.09
CA PRO A 229 -28.60 -35.19 1.00
C PRO A 229 -28.38 -34.35 2.26
N MET A 230 -29.46 -33.99 2.96
CA MET A 230 -29.41 -33.18 4.19
C MET A 230 -29.01 -34.06 5.38
N LEU A 231 -29.50 -35.30 5.44
CA LEU A 231 -29.08 -36.31 6.41
C LEU A 231 -27.62 -36.72 6.23
N GLN A 232 -27.11 -36.81 4.99
CA GLN A 232 -25.70 -37.12 4.70
C GLN A 232 -24.75 -36.03 5.21
N ARG A 233 -25.12 -34.75 5.10
CA ARG A 233 -24.31 -33.65 5.65
C ARG A 233 -24.24 -33.67 7.18
N LEU A 234 -25.37 -33.90 7.85
CA LEU A 234 -25.43 -34.05 9.32
C LEU A 234 -24.75 -35.32 9.81
N SER A 235 -24.85 -36.41 9.04
CA SER A 235 -24.24 -37.69 9.39
C SER A 235 -22.76 -37.79 9.04
N ASN A 236 -22.18 -36.93 8.19
CA ASN A 236 -20.73 -36.97 7.92
C ASN A 236 -19.86 -36.78 9.19
N ILE A 237 -20.38 -36.12 10.23
CA ILE A 237 -19.73 -36.06 11.56
C ILE A 237 -19.86 -37.40 12.32
N HIS A 238 -20.99 -38.10 12.19
CA HIS A 238 -21.25 -39.42 12.77
C HIS A 238 -20.67 -40.61 11.97
N ILE A 239 -20.37 -40.43 10.68
CA ILE A 239 -19.90 -41.48 9.75
C ILE A 239 -18.39 -41.72 9.88
N VAL A 240 -17.62 -40.71 10.30
CA VAL A 240 -16.16 -40.84 10.45
C VAL A 240 -15.80 -41.75 11.63
N LEU A 241 -16.66 -41.84 12.66
CA LEU A 241 -16.36 -42.57 13.89
C LEU A 241 -17.27 -43.78 14.09
N THR A 242 -16.69 -44.94 14.42
CA THR A 242 -17.48 -46.10 14.86
C THR A 242 -18.13 -45.82 16.22
N PRO A 243 -19.21 -46.54 16.61
CA PRO A 243 -19.87 -46.32 17.90
C PRO A 243 -18.92 -46.38 19.12
N GLN A 244 -17.93 -47.28 19.10
CA GLN A 244 -16.91 -47.38 20.15
C GLN A 244 -15.93 -46.20 20.12
N GLU A 245 -15.53 -45.73 18.94
CA GLU A 245 -14.68 -44.55 18.81
C GLU A 245 -15.40 -43.27 19.23
N LEU A 246 -16.71 -43.17 18.98
CA LEU A 246 -17.54 -42.05 19.41
C LEU A 246 -17.64 -41.99 20.95
N GLN A 247 -17.86 -43.13 21.61
CA GLN A 247 -17.85 -43.21 23.07
C GLN A 247 -16.51 -42.76 23.67
N VAL A 248 -15.40 -43.24 23.10
CA VAL A 248 -14.05 -42.82 23.53
C VAL A 248 -13.81 -41.34 23.25
N ALA A 249 -14.28 -40.80 22.12
CA ALA A 249 -14.15 -39.39 21.77
C ALA A 249 -14.90 -38.47 22.75
N THR A 250 -16.12 -38.85 23.16
CA THR A 250 -16.91 -38.12 24.16
C THR A 250 -16.16 -38.04 25.50
N LEU A 251 -15.64 -39.17 26.00
CA LEU A 251 -14.92 -39.18 27.27
C LEU A 251 -13.57 -38.45 27.21
N VAL A 252 -12.89 -38.45 26.04
CA VAL A 252 -11.70 -37.63 25.80
C VAL A 252 -12.03 -36.14 25.86
N LYS A 253 -13.15 -35.72 25.24
CA LYS A 253 -13.63 -34.33 25.26
C LYS A 253 -13.85 -33.86 26.70
N ASP A 254 -14.48 -34.71 27.51
CA ASP A 254 -14.78 -34.47 28.92
C ASP A 254 -13.53 -34.44 29.83
N GLY A 255 -12.35 -34.68 29.27
CA GLY A 255 -11.08 -34.54 29.98
C GLY A 255 -10.59 -35.80 30.68
N ARG A 256 -11.22 -36.95 30.46
CA ARG A 256 -10.81 -38.22 31.05
C ARG A 256 -9.47 -38.71 30.49
N SER A 257 -8.63 -39.27 31.35
CA SER A 257 -7.39 -39.96 30.99
C SER A 257 -7.65 -41.32 30.34
N SER A 258 -6.66 -41.94 29.69
CA SER A 258 -6.84 -43.28 29.08
C SER A 258 -7.23 -44.33 30.14
N LYS A 259 -6.65 -44.24 31.35
CA LYS A 259 -6.95 -45.11 32.49
C LYS A 259 -8.38 -44.98 32.98
N GLU A 260 -8.88 -43.75 33.16
CA GLU A 260 -10.28 -43.53 33.55
C GLU A 260 -11.25 -44.02 32.48
N ILE A 261 -10.94 -43.84 31.20
CA ILE A 261 -11.78 -44.33 30.10
C ILE A 261 -11.80 -45.87 30.08
N ALA A 262 -10.67 -46.51 30.36
CA ALA A 262 -10.54 -47.96 30.43
C ALA A 262 -11.41 -48.53 31.56
N GLU A 263 -11.39 -47.89 32.73
CA GLU A 263 -12.26 -48.23 33.86
C GLU A 263 -13.75 -48.02 33.54
N ILE A 264 -14.12 -46.88 32.93
CA ILE A 264 -15.52 -46.55 32.58
C ILE A 264 -16.08 -47.53 31.54
N LEU A 265 -15.27 -47.92 30.55
CA LEU A 265 -15.72 -48.79 29.46
C LEU A 265 -15.47 -50.29 29.74
N ASN A 266 -14.88 -50.62 30.90
CA ASN A 266 -14.48 -51.98 31.28
C ASN A 266 -13.63 -52.68 30.19
N VAL A 267 -12.62 -51.96 29.69
CA VAL A 267 -11.66 -52.46 28.69
C VAL A 267 -10.23 -52.16 29.14
N SER A 268 -9.24 -52.71 28.46
CA SER A 268 -7.83 -52.44 28.79
C SER A 268 -7.40 -51.02 28.40
N ASP A 269 -6.46 -50.43 29.14
CA ASP A 269 -5.85 -49.12 28.82
C ASP A 269 -5.22 -49.11 27.41
N THR A 270 -4.62 -50.23 27.00
CA THR A 270 -4.09 -50.45 25.65
C THR A 270 -5.18 -50.37 24.57
N THR A 271 -6.40 -50.88 24.83
CA THR A 271 -7.55 -50.75 23.94
C THR A 271 -7.96 -49.28 23.76
N VAL A 272 -7.99 -48.50 24.84
CA VAL A 272 -8.31 -47.07 24.77
C VAL A 272 -7.25 -46.29 24.00
N HIS A 273 -5.97 -46.59 24.22
CA HIS A 273 -4.88 -46.01 23.45
C HIS A 273 -5.00 -46.32 21.95
N PHE A 274 -5.42 -47.53 21.60
CA PHE A 274 -5.71 -47.92 20.22
C PHE A 274 -6.85 -47.09 19.61
N HIS A 275 -7.98 -46.94 20.32
CA HIS A 275 -9.08 -46.09 19.85
C HIS A 275 -8.67 -44.62 19.74
N ARG A 276 -7.89 -44.07 20.68
CA ARG A 276 -7.35 -42.70 20.61
C ARG A 276 -6.44 -42.49 19.41
N LYS A 277 -5.60 -43.47 19.06
CA LYS A 277 -4.77 -43.44 17.85
C LYS A 277 -5.62 -43.46 16.58
N ASN A 278 -6.66 -44.29 16.55
CA ASN A 278 -7.59 -44.33 15.42
C ASN A 278 -8.38 -43.03 15.27
N LEU A 279 -8.85 -42.44 16.37
CA LEU A 279 -9.46 -41.11 16.38
C LEU A 279 -8.53 -40.07 15.75
N ARG A 280 -7.26 -40.03 16.17
CA ARG A 280 -6.27 -39.12 15.56
C ARG A 280 -6.10 -39.37 14.07
N ARG A 281 -6.07 -40.62 13.61
CA ARG A 281 -5.97 -40.94 12.18
C ARG A 281 -7.20 -40.47 11.40
N LYS A 282 -8.40 -40.80 11.88
CA LYS A 282 -9.66 -40.51 11.19
C LYS A 282 -10.00 -39.03 11.18
N LEU A 283 -9.51 -38.27 12.17
CA LEU A 283 -9.64 -36.81 12.26
C LEU A 283 -8.45 -36.06 11.63
N GLY A 284 -7.54 -36.75 10.92
CA GLY A 284 -6.43 -36.10 10.21
C GLY A 284 -5.30 -35.55 11.11
N LEU A 285 -5.19 -35.99 12.36
CA LEU A 285 -4.24 -35.52 13.36
C LEU A 285 -2.96 -36.39 13.47
N GLN A 286 -2.67 -37.22 12.46
CA GLN A 286 -1.60 -38.22 12.55
C GLN A 286 -0.19 -37.63 12.71
N ASN A 287 0.04 -36.41 12.22
CA ASN A 287 1.33 -35.71 12.28
C ASN A 287 1.22 -34.27 12.83
N ALA A 288 0.06 -33.91 13.40
CA ALA A 288 -0.16 -32.60 13.97
C ALA A 288 0.20 -32.61 15.47
N GLY A 289 0.95 -31.61 15.94
CA GLY A 289 1.18 -31.38 17.37
C GLY A 289 -0.09 -31.02 18.16
N THR A 290 -1.24 -30.94 17.48
CA THR A 290 -2.54 -30.62 18.03
C THR A 290 -3.02 -31.69 19.01
N ASN A 291 -3.45 -31.24 20.20
CA ASN A 291 -4.03 -32.09 21.23
C ASN A 291 -5.41 -32.62 20.79
N LEU A 292 -5.64 -33.93 20.94
CA LEU A 292 -6.89 -34.58 20.52
C LEU A 292 -8.12 -34.00 21.24
N ARG A 293 -8.02 -33.70 22.54
CA ARG A 293 -9.12 -33.10 23.31
C ARG A 293 -9.43 -31.68 22.83
N SER A 294 -8.40 -30.84 22.65
CA SER A 294 -8.59 -29.47 22.15
C SER A 294 -9.25 -29.46 20.76
N HIS A 295 -8.88 -30.41 19.90
CA HIS A 295 -9.50 -30.56 18.58
C HIS A 295 -10.97 -31.01 18.68
N LEU A 296 -11.28 -31.99 19.53
CA LEU A 296 -12.65 -32.46 19.75
C LEU A 296 -13.55 -31.38 20.37
N ILE A 297 -13.01 -30.54 21.27
CA ILE A 297 -13.74 -29.38 21.82
C ILE A 297 -13.98 -28.36 20.70
N ALA A 298 -12.97 -27.99 19.91
CA ALA A 298 -13.13 -27.06 18.81
C ALA A 298 -14.16 -27.54 17.76
N MET A 299 -14.22 -28.84 17.48
CA MET A 299 -15.25 -29.43 16.62
C MET A 299 -16.65 -29.38 17.23
N ALA A 300 -16.78 -29.58 18.54
CA ALA A 300 -18.07 -29.54 19.25
C ALA A 300 -18.55 -28.11 19.56
N SER A 301 -17.65 -27.13 19.60
CA SER A 301 -17.94 -25.70 19.74
C SER A 301 -18.27 -25.00 18.42
N ILE A 302 -18.30 -25.75 17.31
CA ILE A 302 -18.86 -25.33 16.01
C ILE A 302 -20.33 -25.79 15.89
N GLN A 303 -20.92 -26.32 16.98
CA GLN A 303 -22.37 -26.53 17.15
C GLN A 303 -23.02 -25.37 17.88
#